data_AF-A0AA43F0D4-F1
#
_entry.id   AF-A0AA43F0D4-F1
#
_cell.length_a   1.000
_cell.length_b   1.000
_cell.length_c   1.000
_cell.angle_alpha   90.00
_cell.angle_beta   90.00
_cell.angle_gamma   90.00
#
_symmetry.space_group_name_H-M   'P 1'
#
loop_
_entity.id
_entity.type
_entity.pdbx_description
1 polymer ?
#
loop_
_entity_poly.entity_id
_entity_poly.type
_entity_poly.pdbx_seq_one_letter_code
_entity_poly.pdbx_strand_id
1 'polypeptide(L)'
;MAARSIRALLLGGSVAALFAVLGAVAWLSFQGSQEEAEELFDARLATSARVLEALVARQVEKATIAAPLVIALPGPLESEDHDKPGPLGHYYETKIAFQVRDADGRLLARSASAPEAPFAPLVAGFGTRPFDGRDWRVFSLRSGEVWIQVAERDDVRGE
;
A
#
# COMPACT_ATOMS: atom_id res chain seq x y z
N MET A 1 49.09 -5.28 42.86
CA MET A 1 47.68 -4.84 42.83
C MET A 1 47.40 -3.99 41.57
N ALA A 2 47.59 -4.55 40.36
CA ALA A 2 47.57 -3.76 39.09
C ALA A 2 46.91 -4.47 37.88
N ALA A 3 46.25 -5.62 38.08
CA ALA A 3 45.64 -6.40 36.98
C ALA A 3 44.18 -6.03 36.69
N ARG A 4 43.51 -5.29 37.58
CA ARG A 4 42.10 -4.89 37.43
C ARG A 4 41.91 -3.79 36.38
N SER A 5 42.88 -2.88 36.20
CA SER A 5 42.76 -1.71 35.33
C SER A 5 42.81 -2.05 33.83
N ILE A 6 43.72 -2.94 33.42
CA ILE A 6 43.84 -3.34 31.99
C ILE A 6 42.64 -4.17 31.54
N ARG A 7 42.16 -5.11 32.37
CA ARG A 7 40.94 -5.88 32.06
C ARG A 7 39.72 -4.99 31.98
N ALA A 8 39.56 -4.03 32.90
CA ALA A 8 38.47 -3.07 32.87
C ALA A 8 38.54 -2.12 31.66
N LEU A 9 39.74 -1.67 31.27
CA LEU A 9 39.97 -0.88 30.06
C LEU A 9 39.64 -1.65 28.79
N LEU A 10 40.08 -2.90 28.68
CA LEU A 10 39.79 -3.76 27.54
C LEU A 10 38.30 -4.11 27.46
N LEU A 11 37.67 -4.50 28.58
CA LEU A 11 36.23 -4.76 28.62
C LEU A 11 35.42 -3.50 28.27
N GLY A 12 35.76 -2.35 28.86
CA GLY A 12 35.10 -1.08 28.55
C GLY A 12 35.27 -0.67 27.09
N GLY A 13 36.47 -0.83 26.54
CA GLY A 13 36.76 -0.55 25.13
C GLY A 13 36.00 -1.49 24.18
N SER A 14 35.97 -2.79 24.47
CA SER A 14 35.21 -3.76 23.67
C SER A 14 33.70 -3.50 23.72
N VAL A 15 33.16 -3.15 24.89
CA VAL A 15 31.74 -2.79 25.05
C VAL A 15 31.42 -1.49 24.31
N ALA A 16 32.26 -0.46 24.43
CA ALA A 16 32.09 0.80 23.71
C ALA A 16 32.18 0.61 22.18
N ALA A 17 33.14 -0.21 21.70
CA ALA A 17 33.27 -0.54 20.30
C ALA A 17 32.03 -1.31 19.78
N LEU A 18 31.51 -2.26 20.57
CA LEU A 18 30.28 -2.97 20.23
C LEU A 18 29.10 -2.01 20.09
N PHE A 19 28.89 -1.11 21.07
CA PHE A 19 27.81 -0.11 20.99
C PHE A 19 27.98 0.85 19.82
N ALA A 20 29.22 1.25 19.51
CA ALA A 20 29.50 2.11 18.36
C ALA A 20 29.14 1.42 17.04
N VAL A 21 29.50 0.14 16.87
CA VAL A 21 29.15 -0.64 15.68
C VAL A 21 27.64 -0.84 15.59
N LEU A 22 26.98 -1.23 16.68
CA LEU A 22 25.52 -1.42 16.70
C LEU A 22 24.77 -0.10 16.40
N GLY A 23 25.21 1.01 16.97
CA GLY A 23 24.63 2.33 16.70
C GLY A 23 24.81 2.77 15.26
N ALA A 24 25.99 2.53 14.66
CA ALA A 24 26.23 2.82 13.25
C ALA A 24 25.35 1.96 12.33
N VAL A 25 25.23 0.66 12.61
CA VAL A 25 24.34 -0.24 11.85
C VAL A 25 22.88 0.20 11.98
N ALA A 26 22.41 0.50 13.19
CA ALA A 26 21.05 0.96 13.43
C ALA A 26 20.75 2.26 12.67
N TRP A 27 21.69 3.21 12.69
CA TRP A 27 21.56 4.49 11.97
C TRP A 27 21.48 4.30 10.45
N LEU A 28 22.38 3.49 9.88
CA LEU A 28 22.38 3.19 8.44
C LEU A 28 21.11 2.44 8.03
N SER A 29 20.66 1.49 8.84
CA SER A 29 19.43 0.73 8.61
C SER A 29 18.20 1.63 8.64
N PHE A 30 18.12 2.58 9.59
CA PHE A 30 16.97 3.47 9.72
C PHE A 30 16.83 4.42 8.53
N GLN A 31 17.94 4.89 7.99
CA GLN A 31 17.95 5.76 6.80
C GLN A 31 17.52 5.02 5.52
N GLY A 32 17.81 3.72 5.39
CA GLY A 32 17.50 2.95 4.19
C GLY A 32 16.18 2.17 4.22
N SER A 33 15.59 1.91 5.39
CA SER A 33 14.49 0.95 5.53
C SER A 33 13.12 1.45 5.06
N GLN A 34 12.89 2.77 4.94
CA GLN A 34 11.58 3.28 4.55
C GLN A 34 11.30 3.09 3.05
N GLU A 35 12.29 3.36 2.20
CA GLU A 35 12.15 3.24 0.74
C GLU A 35 11.87 1.79 0.32
N GLU A 36 12.55 0.82 0.94
CA GLU A 36 12.37 -0.61 0.61
C GLU A 36 10.96 -1.11 0.98
N ALA A 37 10.38 -0.57 2.05
CA ALA A 37 8.98 -0.85 2.40
C ALA A 37 8.01 -0.25 1.37
N GLU A 38 8.23 1.00 0.94
CA GLU A 38 7.42 1.65 -0.10
C GLU A 38 7.43 0.87 -1.42
N GLU A 39 8.60 0.40 -1.85
CA GLU A 39 8.72 -0.44 -3.05
C GLU A 39 7.93 -1.75 -2.94
N LEU A 40 7.93 -2.38 -1.77
CA LEU A 40 7.16 -3.61 -1.52
C LEU A 40 5.65 -3.35 -1.57
N PHE A 41 5.17 -2.24 -0.99
CA PHE A 41 3.76 -1.85 -1.04
C PHE A 41 3.34 -1.53 -2.47
N ASP A 42 4.13 -0.76 -3.20
CA ASP A 42 3.87 -0.43 -4.61
C ASP A 42 3.82 -1.71 -5.47
N ALA A 43 4.72 -2.68 -5.23
CA ALA A 43 4.71 -3.97 -5.92
C ALA A 43 3.42 -4.78 -5.60
N ARG A 44 2.96 -4.76 -4.35
CA ARG A 44 1.70 -5.40 -3.93
C ARG A 44 0.48 -4.73 -4.57
N LEU A 45 0.45 -3.41 -4.62
CA LEU A 45 -0.64 -2.64 -5.21
C LEU A 45 -0.75 -2.93 -6.73
N ALA A 46 0.38 -2.91 -7.44
CA ALA A 46 0.44 -3.28 -8.84
C ALA A 46 0.01 -4.73 -9.10
N THR A 47 0.40 -5.66 -8.22
CA THR A 47 -0.05 -7.06 -8.29
C THR A 47 -1.56 -7.18 -8.12
N SER A 48 -2.13 -6.48 -7.14
CA SER A 48 -3.57 -6.46 -6.89
C SER A 48 -4.34 -5.92 -8.10
N ALA A 49 -3.83 -4.87 -8.74
CA ALA A 49 -4.41 -4.33 -9.97
C ALA A 49 -4.39 -5.32 -11.13
N ARG A 50 -3.32 -6.10 -11.31
CA ARG A 50 -3.25 -7.15 -12.33
C ARG A 50 -4.19 -8.33 -12.04
N VAL A 51 -4.38 -8.68 -10.77
CA VAL A 51 -5.38 -9.70 -10.40
C VAL A 51 -6.79 -9.20 -10.71
N LEU A 52 -7.11 -7.96 -10.35
CA LEU A 52 -8.40 -7.34 -10.66
C LEU A 52 -8.62 -7.18 -12.17
N GLU A 53 -7.57 -6.82 -12.91
CA GLU A 53 -7.60 -6.84 -14.38
C GLU A 53 -8.01 -8.23 -14.89
N ALA A 54 -7.35 -9.29 -14.40
CA ALA A 54 -7.59 -10.64 -14.88
C ALA A 54 -9.01 -11.14 -14.60
N LEU A 55 -9.62 -10.69 -13.49
CA LEU A 55 -10.93 -11.11 -13.02
C LEU A 55 -12.08 -10.23 -13.54
N VAL A 56 -11.92 -8.90 -13.51
CA VAL A 56 -13.00 -7.92 -13.70
C VAL A 56 -12.95 -7.27 -15.08
N ALA A 57 -11.77 -6.87 -15.55
CA ALA A 57 -11.66 -6.04 -16.76
C ALA A 57 -12.24 -6.73 -18.00
N ARG A 58 -11.92 -8.01 -18.20
CA ARG A 58 -12.44 -8.81 -19.33
C ARG A 58 -13.94 -9.03 -19.29
N GLN A 59 -14.56 -9.06 -18.10
CA GLN A 59 -16.00 -9.23 -17.96
C GLN A 59 -16.73 -7.92 -18.25
N VAL A 60 -16.17 -6.81 -17.75
CA VAL A 60 -16.73 -5.47 -17.87
C VAL A 60 -16.59 -4.89 -19.28
N GLU A 61 -15.46 -5.12 -19.96
CA GLU A 61 -15.19 -4.62 -21.31
C GLU A 61 -16.24 -5.07 -22.34
N LYS A 62 -16.79 -6.28 -22.19
CA LYS A 62 -17.77 -6.86 -23.12
C LYS A 62 -19.22 -6.67 -22.67
N ALA A 63 -19.45 -6.15 -21.47
CA ALA A 63 -20.78 -5.99 -20.91
C ALA A 63 -21.41 -4.66 -21.34
N THR A 64 -22.69 -4.69 -21.70
CA THR A 64 -23.48 -3.46 -21.85
C THR A 64 -23.88 -2.97 -20.46
N ILE A 65 -23.05 -2.10 -19.88
CA ILE A 65 -23.25 -1.57 -18.53
C ILE A 65 -24.04 -0.26 -18.61
N ALA A 66 -25.31 -0.29 -18.18
CA ALA A 66 -26.18 0.88 -18.07
C ALA A 66 -25.90 1.71 -16.80
N ALA A 67 -25.45 1.06 -15.72
CA ALA A 67 -25.08 1.69 -14.46
C ALA A 67 -23.85 1.00 -13.86
N PRO A 68 -22.94 1.73 -13.19
CA PRO A 68 -21.70 1.16 -12.66
C PRO A 68 -21.94 -0.03 -11.73
N LEU A 69 -21.21 -1.13 -11.93
CA LEU A 69 -21.25 -2.28 -11.04
C LEU A 69 -20.55 -1.95 -9.72
N VAL A 70 -21.26 -2.03 -8.60
CA VAL A 70 -20.69 -1.87 -7.26
C VAL A 70 -20.38 -3.24 -6.68
N ILE A 71 -19.11 -3.49 -6.41
CA ILE A 71 -18.61 -4.76 -5.86
C ILE A 71 -18.31 -4.57 -4.38
N ALA A 72 -19.03 -5.27 -3.52
CA ALA A 72 -18.70 -5.32 -2.10
C ALA A 72 -17.49 -6.23 -1.88
N LEU A 73 -16.40 -5.69 -1.36
CA LEU A 73 -15.26 -6.45 -0.89
C LEU A 73 -15.55 -7.02 0.52
N PRO A 74 -14.86 -8.10 0.92
CA PRO A 74 -14.92 -8.61 2.29
C PRO A 74 -14.69 -7.50 3.33
N GLY A 75 -15.42 -7.54 4.45
CA GLY A 75 -15.39 -6.51 5.49
C GLY A 75 -14.00 -6.00 5.90
N PRO A 76 -12.96 -6.85 6.05
CA PRO A 76 -11.63 -6.35 6.40
C PRO A 76 -10.96 -5.48 5.32
N LEU A 77 -11.39 -5.57 4.06
CA LEU A 77 -10.92 -4.75 2.95
C LEU A 77 -11.75 -3.46 2.75
N GLU A 78 -12.96 -3.36 3.34
CA GLU A 78 -13.85 -2.20 3.20
C GLU A 78 -14.03 -1.36 4.45
N SER A 79 -13.90 -1.94 5.64
CA SER A 79 -14.29 -1.28 6.90
C SER A 79 -13.51 0.03 7.12
N GLU A 80 -14.21 1.11 7.51
CA GLU A 80 -13.56 2.39 7.84
C GLU A 80 -12.88 2.38 9.22
N ASP A 81 -13.42 1.60 10.17
CA ASP A 81 -12.87 1.40 11.51
C ASP A 81 -11.53 0.65 11.41
N HIS A 82 -10.43 1.28 11.80
CA HIS A 82 -9.11 0.62 11.95
C HIS A 82 -8.98 -0.14 13.27
N ASP A 83 -9.83 0.15 14.26
CA ASP A 83 -9.54 -0.19 15.67
C ASP A 83 -10.15 -1.49 16.19
N LYS A 84 -10.67 -2.37 15.34
CA LYS A 84 -11.32 -3.60 15.81
C LYS A 84 -10.79 -4.85 15.11
N PRO A 85 -9.99 -5.70 15.80
CA PRO A 85 -9.60 -6.99 15.30
C PRO A 85 -10.85 -7.86 15.29
N GLY A 86 -11.30 -8.22 14.10
CA GLY A 86 -12.36 -9.20 13.91
C GLY A 86 -11.79 -10.62 13.92
N PRO A 87 -12.61 -11.67 14.12
CA PRO A 87 -12.16 -13.05 14.03
C PRO A 87 -11.62 -13.47 12.65
N LEU A 88 -11.76 -12.61 11.64
CA LEU A 88 -11.34 -12.84 10.25
C LEU A 88 -10.32 -11.81 9.74
N GLY A 89 -9.85 -10.86 10.56
CA GLY A 89 -9.00 -9.77 10.08
C GLY A 89 -8.12 -9.12 11.15
N HIS A 90 -6.93 -8.70 10.74
CA HIS A 90 -5.92 -8.05 11.58
C HIS A 90 -5.83 -6.55 11.27
N TYR A 91 -5.39 -5.75 12.24
CA TYR A 91 -5.21 -4.29 12.12
C TYR A 91 -4.42 -3.84 10.88
N TYR A 92 -3.54 -4.70 10.35
CA TYR A 92 -2.68 -4.41 9.20
C TYR A 92 -3.27 -4.81 7.84
N GLU A 93 -4.54 -5.21 7.75
CA GLU A 93 -5.16 -5.48 6.46
C GLU A 93 -5.34 -4.19 5.64
N THR A 94 -4.60 -4.13 4.52
CA THR A 94 -4.60 -2.99 3.61
C THR A 94 -5.98 -2.80 2.99
N LYS A 95 -6.60 -1.66 3.31
CA LYS A 95 -7.86 -1.21 2.71
C LYS A 95 -7.60 -0.85 1.26
N ILE A 96 -8.17 -1.64 0.36
CA ILE A 96 -8.05 -1.41 -1.08
C ILE A 96 -9.39 -0.92 -1.62
N ALA A 97 -9.33 0.02 -2.54
CA ALA A 97 -10.45 0.46 -3.32
C ALA A 97 -10.09 0.37 -4.80
N PHE A 98 -11.06 0.09 -5.68
CA PHE A 98 -10.77 0.02 -7.11
C PHE A 98 -11.88 0.61 -7.95
N GLN A 99 -11.49 1.06 -9.14
CA GLN A 99 -12.39 1.54 -10.19
C GLN A 99 -11.99 0.92 -11.53
N VAL A 100 -13.00 0.67 -12.35
CA VAL A 100 -12.85 0.32 -13.76
C VAL A 100 -13.61 1.36 -14.57
N ARG A 101 -12.94 2.00 -15.51
CA ARG A 101 -13.50 3.03 -16.39
C ARG A 101 -13.28 2.66 -17.85
N ASP A 102 -14.15 3.09 -18.76
CA ASP A 102 -13.86 3.01 -20.20
C ASP A 102 -12.84 4.07 -20.63
N ALA A 103 -12.44 4.02 -21.91
CA ALA A 103 -11.50 4.95 -22.51
C ALA A 103 -11.97 6.43 -22.44
N ASP A 104 -13.29 6.66 -22.40
CA ASP A 104 -13.90 7.99 -22.26
C ASP A 104 -14.00 8.44 -20.79
N GLY A 105 -13.61 7.58 -19.85
CA GLY A 105 -13.56 7.85 -18.41
C GLY A 105 -14.88 7.61 -17.67
N ARG A 106 -15.89 7.05 -18.34
CA ARG A 106 -17.15 6.65 -17.71
C ARG A 106 -16.90 5.46 -16.78
N LEU A 107 -17.47 5.53 -15.58
CA LEU A 107 -17.34 4.49 -14.58
C LEU A 107 -18.13 3.25 -14.98
N LEU A 108 -17.46 2.10 -15.00
CA LEU A 108 -18.05 0.81 -15.37
C LEU A 108 -18.22 -0.10 -14.15
N ALA A 109 -17.23 -0.12 -13.26
CA ALA A 109 -17.28 -0.86 -12.01
C ALA A 109 -16.47 -0.15 -10.92
N ARG A 110 -16.82 -0.38 -9.66
CA ARG A 110 -16.05 0.09 -8.51
C ARG A 110 -16.25 -0.81 -7.29
N SER A 111 -15.33 -0.77 -6.33
CA SER A 111 -15.62 -1.28 -4.99
C SER A 111 -16.65 -0.40 -4.28
N ALA A 112 -17.37 -0.93 -3.29
CA ALA A 112 -18.35 -0.15 -2.53
C ALA A 112 -17.68 1.01 -1.77
N SER A 113 -16.47 0.78 -1.26
CA SER A 113 -15.59 1.78 -0.62
C SER A 113 -15.01 2.83 -1.56
N ALA A 114 -15.00 2.60 -2.88
CA ALA A 114 -14.45 3.55 -3.83
C ALA A 114 -15.46 4.68 -4.11
N PRO A 115 -15.00 5.93 -4.23
CA PRO A 115 -15.84 7.03 -4.69
C PRO A 115 -16.30 6.82 -6.14
N GLU A 116 -17.25 7.64 -6.59
CA GLU A 116 -17.62 7.69 -8.01
C GLU A 116 -16.69 8.58 -8.84
N ALA A 117 -16.04 9.55 -8.19
CA ALA A 117 -15.04 10.41 -8.82
C ALA A 117 -13.73 9.64 -9.10
N PRO A 118 -12.98 9.95 -10.17
CA PRO A 118 -11.72 9.26 -10.48
C PRO A 118 -10.69 9.39 -9.35
N PHE A 119 -10.01 8.31 -9.01
CA PHE A 119 -8.90 8.35 -8.05
C PHE A 119 -7.73 9.18 -8.58
N ALA A 120 -7.42 9.01 -9.86
CA ALA A 120 -6.32 9.68 -10.53
C ALA A 120 -6.64 9.89 -12.02
N PRO A 121 -5.89 10.72 -12.74
CA PRO A 121 -5.96 10.76 -14.20
C PRO A 121 -5.76 9.37 -14.81
N LEU A 122 -6.37 9.12 -15.96
CA LEU A 122 -6.24 7.86 -16.71
C LEU A 122 -4.90 7.78 -17.44
N VAL A 123 -3.83 7.69 -16.65
CA VAL A 123 -2.45 7.57 -17.11
C VAL A 123 -1.83 6.38 -16.40
N ALA A 124 -1.11 5.53 -17.13
CA ALA A 124 -0.52 4.33 -16.56
C ALA A 124 0.60 4.66 -15.55
N GLY A 125 0.69 3.86 -14.49
CA GLY A 125 1.71 3.98 -13.45
C GLY A 125 1.15 4.37 -12.08
N PHE A 126 2.05 4.81 -11.22
CA PHE A 126 1.72 5.21 -9.85
C PHE A 126 1.39 6.70 -9.76
N GLY A 127 0.49 7.04 -8.84
CA GLY A 127 0.20 8.42 -8.45
C GLY A 127 -0.21 8.51 -6.99
N THR A 128 -0.12 9.70 -6.42
CA THR A 128 -0.61 9.99 -5.08
C THR A 128 -1.59 11.15 -5.16
N ARG A 129 -2.77 11.01 -4.55
CA ARG A 129 -3.82 12.04 -4.57
C ARG A 129 -4.52 12.12 -3.22
N PRO A 130 -4.75 13.35 -2.71
CA PRO A 130 -5.67 13.52 -1.59
C PRO A 130 -7.09 13.30 -2.08
N PHE A 131 -7.80 12.39 -1.42
CA PHE A 131 -9.23 12.17 -1.60
C PHE A 131 -9.90 12.06 -0.22
N ASP A 132 -10.94 12.87 -0.02
CA ASP A 132 -11.69 12.90 1.24
C ASP A 132 -10.82 13.15 2.48
N GLY A 133 -9.90 14.12 2.35
CA GLY A 133 -8.99 14.52 3.44
C GLY A 133 -7.87 13.52 3.77
N ARG A 134 -7.69 12.47 2.96
CA ARG A 134 -6.66 11.44 3.14
C ARG A 134 -5.84 11.27 1.87
N ASP A 135 -4.55 10.96 2.00
CA ASP A 135 -3.72 10.63 0.85
C ASP A 135 -3.91 9.17 0.43
N TRP A 136 -4.07 8.97 -0.87
CA TRP A 136 -4.19 7.66 -1.48
C TRP A 136 -3.07 7.43 -2.47
N ARG A 137 -2.40 6.28 -2.35
CA ARG A 137 -1.52 5.75 -3.38
C ARG A 137 -2.36 4.99 -4.39
N VAL A 138 -2.20 5.31 -5.67
CA VAL A 138 -3.02 4.76 -6.76
C VAL A 138 -2.10 4.14 -7.80
N PHE A 139 -2.38 2.90 -8.20
CA PHE A 139 -1.80 2.29 -9.38
C PHE A 139 -2.84 2.20 -10.49
N SER A 140 -2.49 2.73 -11.66
CA SER A 140 -3.34 2.77 -12.84
C SER A 140 -2.73 1.93 -13.96
N LEU A 141 -3.54 1.07 -14.58
CA LEU A 141 -3.15 0.31 -15.76
C LEU A 141 -4.28 0.31 -16.80
N ARG A 142 -3.90 0.22 -18.08
CA ARG A 142 -4.85 0.06 -19.18
C ARG A 142 -4.89 -1.40 -19.63
N SER A 143 -6.09 -1.94 -19.81
CA SER A 143 -6.34 -3.27 -20.34
C SER A 143 -7.36 -3.16 -21.47
N GLY A 144 -6.92 -3.29 -22.72
CA GLY A 144 -7.78 -3.01 -23.88
C GLY A 144 -8.34 -1.58 -23.85
N GLU A 145 -9.66 -1.49 -23.91
CA GLU A 145 -10.40 -0.21 -23.89
C GLU A 145 -10.87 0.23 -22.50
N VAL A 146 -10.39 -0.44 -21.44
CA VAL A 146 -10.70 -0.07 -20.06
C VAL A 146 -9.45 0.30 -19.26
N TRP A 147 -9.66 1.18 -18.28
CA TRP A 147 -8.70 1.56 -17.26
C TRP A 147 -9.06 0.93 -15.94
N ILE A 148 -8.08 0.33 -15.27
CA ILE A 148 -8.20 -0.18 -13.91
C ILE A 148 -7.34 0.69 -13.00
N GLN A 149 -7.95 1.21 -11.94
CA GLN A 149 -7.28 1.96 -10.90
C GLN A 149 -7.49 1.23 -9.57
N VAL A 150 -6.41 0.94 -8.86
CA VAL A 150 -6.46 0.41 -7.50
C VAL A 150 -5.78 1.42 -6.59
N ALA A 151 -6.44 1.74 -5.49
CA ALA A 151 -6.01 2.72 -4.52
C ALA A 151 -5.91 2.08 -3.14
N GLU A 152 -4.87 2.43 -2.39
CA GLU A 152 -4.71 2.14 -0.97
C GLU A 152 -4.46 3.44 -0.22
N ARG A 153 -4.87 3.49 1.05
CA ARG A 153 -4.64 4.67 1.89
C ARG A 153 -3.19 4.71 2.36
N ASP A 154 -2.61 5.90 2.32
CA ASP A 154 -1.22 6.14 2.73
C ASP A 154 -1.05 6.08 4.26
N ASP A 155 -2.14 6.25 5.03
CA ASP A 155 -2.12 6.28 6.51
C ASP A 155 -1.90 4.91 7.18
N VAL A 156 -1.92 3.82 6.42
CA VAL A 156 -1.55 2.48 6.90
C VAL A 156 -0.03 2.27 6.89
N ARG A 157 0.75 3.23 6.34
CA ARG A 157 2.19 3.08 6.10
C ARG A 157 3.07 3.63 7.23
N GLY A 158 2.48 4.18 8.31
CA GLY A 158 3.19 4.98 9.31
C GLY A 158 3.15 4.53 10.78
N GLU A 159 2.69 3.31 11.10
CA GLU A 159 2.70 2.80 12.49
C GLU A 159 3.63 1.60 12.70
#